data_AF-A0AAW1T3M8-F1
#
_entry.id   AF-A0AAW1T3M8-F1
#
_cell.length_a   1.000
_cell.length_b   1.000
_cell.length_c   1.000
_cell.angle_alpha   90.00
_cell.angle_beta   90.00
_cell.angle_gamma   90.00
#
_symmetry.space_group_name_H-M   'P 1'
#
loop_
_entity.id
_entity.type
_entity.pdbx_description
1 polymer ?
#
loop_
_entity_poly.entity_id
_entity_poly.type
_entity_poly.pdbx_seq_one_letter_code
_entity_poly.pdbx_strand_id
1 'polypeptide(L)'
;MMQQNIGKRKEEHVPSEADPGPKSAGNPYDNQHVMSLKEFIEHPLAMELLHDGQSYQVLGITNQSYWSFAASMRACLLQDADLRSQAAALAAKSLQHYLHVGITDRLDESVSSLAAALDINVELPAASGASSPPAHENVSDASRGGELPSLGRSYRACVEKARRKNAGRRAKALRALGFHDNSRLTFSAATRARIPPSIIARIRELNTMDATLYAEGVRLLSDRITDQKQRKLFTPLPTTHPGLPALTLGDLKDEL
;
A
#
# COMPACT_ATOMS: atom_id res chain seq x y z
N MET A 1 -14.61 -39.10 -69.76
CA MET A 1 -15.12 -37.78 -70.18
C MET A 1 -15.56 -37.02 -68.94
N MET A 2 -15.04 -35.79 -68.79
CA MET A 2 -15.47 -34.69 -67.91
C MET A 2 -15.52 -34.91 -66.39
N GLN A 3 -14.39 -34.59 -65.74
CA GLN A 3 -14.32 -34.25 -64.32
C GLN A 3 -14.95 -32.88 -64.08
N GLN A 4 -15.75 -32.78 -63.03
CA GLN A 4 -16.40 -31.57 -62.54
C GLN A 4 -15.37 -30.72 -61.78
N ASN A 5 -15.15 -29.48 -62.22
CA ASN A 5 -14.48 -28.46 -61.42
C ASN A 5 -15.56 -27.57 -60.78
N ILE A 6 -15.96 -27.90 -59.55
CA ILE A 6 -16.76 -27.00 -58.72
C ILE A 6 -15.80 -25.94 -58.17
N GLY A 7 -16.04 -24.69 -58.58
CA GLY A 7 -15.21 -23.55 -58.30
C GLY A 7 -14.97 -23.33 -56.81
N LYS A 8 -13.69 -23.22 -56.45
CA LYS A 8 -13.23 -22.59 -55.21
C LYS A 8 -13.65 -21.12 -55.26
N ARG A 9 -14.73 -20.76 -54.56
CA ARG A 9 -14.96 -19.35 -54.19
C ARG A 9 -13.91 -19.04 -53.12
N LYS A 10 -12.84 -18.33 -53.51
CA LYS A 10 -11.95 -17.68 -52.54
C LYS A 10 -12.82 -16.67 -51.81
N GLU A 11 -13.17 -16.94 -50.56
CA GLU A 11 -13.47 -15.86 -49.64
C GLU A 11 -12.18 -15.04 -49.53
N GLU A 12 -12.23 -13.82 -50.06
CA GLU A 12 -11.22 -12.80 -49.78
C GLU A 12 -11.16 -12.64 -48.27
N HIS A 13 -10.04 -13.08 -47.70
CA HIS A 13 -9.67 -12.73 -46.34
C HIS A 13 -9.47 -11.23 -46.30
N VAL A 14 -10.53 -10.50 -45.93
CA VAL A 14 -10.41 -9.11 -45.47
C VAL A 14 -9.46 -9.17 -44.28
N PRO A 15 -8.30 -8.49 -44.33
CA PRO A 15 -7.40 -8.45 -43.19
C PRO A 15 -8.18 -7.92 -42.00
N SER A 16 -8.29 -8.72 -40.94
CA SER A 16 -8.78 -8.25 -39.66
C SER A 16 -7.98 -7.00 -39.32
N GLU A 17 -8.65 -5.84 -39.22
CA GLU A 17 -8.06 -4.65 -38.64
C GLU A 17 -7.36 -5.08 -37.35
N ALA A 18 -6.07 -4.72 -37.23
CA ALA A 18 -5.32 -4.97 -36.02
C ALA A 18 -6.13 -4.38 -34.85
N ASP A 19 -6.50 -5.22 -33.89
CA ASP A 19 -7.24 -4.82 -32.70
C ASP A 19 -6.53 -3.59 -32.10
N PRO A 20 -7.13 -2.38 -32.18
CA PRO A 20 -6.50 -1.20 -31.65
C PRO A 20 -6.33 -1.45 -30.16
N GLY A 21 -5.08 -1.42 -29.69
CA GLY A 21 -4.76 -1.64 -28.29
C GLY A 21 -5.70 -0.87 -27.35
N PRO A 22 -5.86 -1.32 -26.11
CA PRO A 22 -6.94 -0.89 -25.22
C PRO A 22 -7.06 0.63 -25.13
N LYS A 23 -8.26 1.15 -25.35
CA LYS A 23 -8.57 2.58 -25.26
C LYS A 23 -8.43 3.05 -23.80
N SER A 24 -8.05 4.31 -23.58
CA SER A 24 -8.06 4.86 -22.21
C SER A 24 -9.51 5.17 -21.80
N ALA A 25 -9.94 4.68 -20.64
CA ALA A 25 -11.29 4.93 -20.10
C ALA A 25 -11.45 6.31 -19.41
N GLY A 26 -10.50 7.23 -19.62
CA GLY A 26 -10.57 8.59 -19.11
C GLY A 26 -10.08 8.76 -17.67
N ASN A 27 -10.76 9.62 -16.90
CA ASN A 27 -10.38 9.94 -15.53
C ASN A 27 -10.76 8.78 -14.58
N PRO A 28 -9.78 8.12 -13.92
CA PRO A 28 -10.07 6.97 -13.08
C PRO A 28 -10.82 7.30 -11.78
N TYR A 29 -10.91 8.58 -11.41
CA TYR A 29 -11.60 9.04 -10.21
C TYR A 29 -13.01 9.57 -10.50
N ASP A 30 -13.36 9.78 -11.78
CA ASP A 30 -14.67 10.26 -12.20
C ASP A 30 -14.92 9.87 -13.67
N ASN A 31 -15.67 8.79 -13.88
CA ASN A 31 -16.02 8.26 -15.19
C ASN A 31 -17.36 7.51 -15.13
N GLN A 32 -17.87 7.10 -16.29
CA GLN A 32 -19.18 6.44 -16.40
C GLN A 32 -19.16 4.95 -16.09
N HIS A 33 -17.99 4.33 -15.98
CA HIS A 33 -17.87 2.88 -15.90
C HIS A 33 -17.77 2.35 -14.46
N VAL A 34 -17.33 3.19 -13.52
CA VAL A 34 -17.22 2.86 -12.10
C VAL A 34 -17.74 4.01 -11.24
N MET A 35 -18.13 3.70 -10.01
CA MET A 35 -18.47 4.70 -9.00
C MET A 35 -17.37 5.76 -8.90
N SER A 36 -17.75 7.03 -8.96
CA SER A 36 -16.81 8.14 -8.84
C SER A 36 -16.21 8.18 -7.43
N LEU A 37 -15.02 8.77 -7.28
CA LEU A 37 -14.41 8.98 -5.96
C LEU A 37 -15.31 9.85 -5.07
N LYS A 38 -15.99 10.85 -5.65
CA LYS A 38 -16.93 11.73 -4.94
C LYS A 38 -18.09 10.94 -4.34
N GLU A 39 -18.65 10.01 -5.11
CA GLU A 39 -19.73 9.14 -4.63
C GLU A 39 -19.21 8.13 -3.61
N PHE A 40 -18.04 7.54 -3.88
CA PHE A 40 -17.43 6.54 -3.02
C PHE A 40 -17.16 7.05 -1.60
N ILE A 41 -16.64 8.26 -1.43
CA ILE A 41 -16.31 8.80 -0.11
C ILE A 41 -17.55 9.09 0.75
N GLU A 42 -18.71 9.31 0.13
CA GLU A 42 -19.97 9.48 0.86
C GLU A 42 -20.78 8.18 0.95
N HIS A 43 -20.30 7.10 0.32
CA HIS A 43 -21.03 5.83 0.29
C HIS A 43 -21.18 5.28 1.73
N PRO A 44 -22.37 4.77 2.14
CA PRO A 44 -22.60 4.34 3.52
C PRO A 44 -21.58 3.32 4.04
N LEU A 45 -21.15 2.37 3.18
CA LEU A 45 -20.10 1.42 3.54
C LEU A 45 -18.72 2.08 3.75
N ALA A 46 -18.39 3.15 3.00
CA ALA A 46 -17.13 3.87 3.19
C ALA A 46 -17.18 4.70 4.48
N MET A 47 -18.30 5.38 4.73
CA MET A 47 -18.58 6.12 5.96
C MET A 47 -18.46 5.24 7.20
N GLU A 48 -18.95 4.01 7.12
CA GLU A 48 -18.90 3.09 8.25
C GLU A 48 -17.52 2.41 8.41
N LEU A 49 -16.87 2.00 7.31
CA LEU A 49 -15.77 1.02 7.35
C LEU A 49 -14.39 1.60 7.02
N LEU A 50 -14.32 2.71 6.30
CA LEU A 50 -13.05 3.22 5.76
C LEU A 50 -12.59 4.49 6.48
N HIS A 51 -13.54 5.39 6.76
CA HIS A 51 -13.23 6.66 7.41
C HIS A 51 -12.80 6.48 8.86
N ASP A 52 -11.70 7.15 9.23
CA ASP A 52 -11.03 7.02 10.54
C ASP A 52 -10.60 5.56 10.88
N GLY A 53 -10.37 4.74 9.84
CA GLY A 53 -10.10 3.32 9.97
C GLY A 53 -8.85 2.98 10.79
N GLN A 54 -7.77 3.76 10.72
CA GLN A 54 -6.57 3.51 11.52
C GLN A 54 -6.84 3.79 13.01
N SER A 55 -7.58 4.85 13.29
CA SER A 55 -7.99 5.21 14.65
C SER A 55 -8.90 4.13 15.24
N TYR A 56 -9.84 3.61 14.47
CA TYR A 56 -10.67 2.48 14.90
C TYR A 56 -9.87 1.20 15.13
N GLN A 57 -8.79 0.94 14.37
CA GLN A 57 -7.89 -0.18 14.63
C GLN A 57 -7.15 -0.01 15.97
N VAL A 58 -6.59 1.17 16.24
CA VAL A 58 -5.90 1.47 17.50
C VAL A 58 -6.84 1.41 18.69
N LEU A 59 -8.09 1.87 18.53
CA LEU A 59 -9.12 1.82 19.56
C LEU A 59 -9.78 0.44 19.70
N GLY A 60 -9.52 -0.50 18.79
CA GLY A 60 -10.11 -1.84 18.82
C GLY A 60 -11.61 -1.89 18.53
N ILE A 61 -12.14 -0.93 17.77
CA ILE A 61 -13.59 -0.79 17.46
C ILE A 61 -13.91 -0.92 15.96
N THR A 62 -13.12 -1.69 15.22
CA THR A 62 -13.32 -1.96 13.78
C THR A 62 -14.59 -2.78 13.51
N ASN A 63 -14.92 -2.97 12.23
CA ASN A 63 -16.02 -3.86 11.81
C ASN A 63 -15.79 -5.35 12.10
N GLN A 64 -14.57 -5.74 12.46
CA GLN A 64 -14.22 -7.10 12.89
C GLN A 64 -14.14 -7.22 14.42
N SER A 65 -14.46 -6.16 15.16
CA SER A 65 -14.46 -6.20 16.61
C SER A 65 -15.59 -7.08 17.14
N TYR A 66 -15.25 -8.04 18.00
CA TYR A 66 -16.20 -8.94 18.66
C TYR A 66 -17.06 -8.25 19.74
N TRP A 67 -16.78 -6.99 20.03
CA TRP A 67 -17.51 -6.22 21.02
C TRP A 67 -18.85 -5.73 20.46
N SER A 68 -19.94 -6.11 21.11
CA SER A 68 -21.32 -5.82 20.68
C SER A 68 -21.64 -4.34 20.51
N PHE A 69 -20.92 -3.44 21.19
CA PHE A 69 -21.13 -2.01 21.11
C PHE A 69 -20.23 -1.29 20.09
N ALA A 70 -19.29 -1.97 19.44
CA ALA A 70 -18.33 -1.34 18.52
C ALA A 70 -19.01 -0.65 17.32
N ALA A 71 -20.03 -1.27 16.74
CA ALA A 71 -20.81 -0.68 15.65
C ALA A 71 -21.56 0.59 16.13
N SER A 72 -22.23 0.51 17.28
CA SER A 72 -22.93 1.66 17.86
C SER A 72 -21.97 2.80 18.21
N MET A 73 -20.78 2.49 18.72
CA MET A 73 -19.77 3.50 19.01
C MET A 73 -19.29 4.20 17.73
N ARG A 74 -18.94 3.45 16.68
CA ARG A 74 -18.56 4.05 15.39
C ARG A 74 -19.66 4.96 14.84
N ALA A 75 -20.92 4.52 14.91
CA ALA A 75 -22.07 5.32 14.50
C ALA A 75 -22.21 6.63 15.32
N CYS A 76 -21.98 6.58 16.64
CA CYS A 76 -22.00 7.77 17.49
C CYS A 76 -20.88 8.75 17.13
N LEU A 77 -19.65 8.26 16.91
CA LEU A 77 -18.50 9.09 16.56
C LEU A 77 -18.69 9.83 15.23
N LEU A 78 -19.41 9.25 14.28
CA LEU A 78 -19.77 9.92 13.03
C LEU A 78 -20.69 11.13 13.25
N GLN A 79 -21.57 11.08 14.25
CA GLN A 79 -22.61 12.08 14.50
C GLN A 79 -22.16 13.19 15.46
N ASP A 80 -21.17 12.94 16.30
CA ASP A 80 -20.74 13.84 17.36
C ASP A 80 -19.26 14.22 17.20
N ALA A 81 -19.00 15.50 16.93
CA ALA A 81 -17.64 16.01 16.72
C ALA A 81 -16.80 16.03 18.00
N ASP A 82 -17.42 16.28 19.16
CA ASP A 82 -16.71 16.36 20.43
C ASP A 82 -16.29 14.97 20.89
N LEU A 83 -17.18 13.97 20.78
CA LEU A 83 -16.84 12.58 21.04
C LEU A 83 -15.76 12.06 20.10
N ARG A 84 -15.81 12.45 18.82
CA ARG A 84 -14.77 12.12 17.84
C ARG A 84 -13.41 12.71 18.20
N SER A 85 -13.38 13.96 18.66
CA SER A 85 -12.15 14.60 19.14
C SER A 85 -11.58 13.88 20.36
N GLN A 86 -12.43 13.51 21.33
CA GLN A 86 -12.02 12.74 22.51
C GLN A 86 -11.50 11.35 22.12
N ALA A 87 -12.16 10.67 21.18
CA ALA A 87 -11.71 9.38 20.67
C ALA A 87 -10.38 9.48 19.92
N ALA A 88 -10.15 10.54 19.15
CA ALA A 88 -8.87 10.82 18.49
C ALA A 88 -7.75 11.00 19.52
N ALA A 89 -8.00 11.78 20.58
CA ALA A 89 -7.05 11.98 21.67
C ALA A 89 -6.74 10.66 22.41
N LEU A 90 -7.75 9.82 22.62
CA LEU A 90 -7.56 8.49 23.20
C LEU A 90 -6.70 7.59 22.29
N ALA A 91 -6.97 7.57 20.98
CA ALA A 91 -6.19 6.79 20.02
C ALA A 91 -4.73 7.25 19.97
N ALA A 92 -4.50 8.58 19.94
CA ALA A 92 -3.16 9.17 20.02
C ALA A 92 -2.43 8.78 21.32
N LYS A 93 -3.13 8.83 22.47
CA LYS A 93 -2.57 8.37 23.74
C LYS A 93 -2.22 6.87 23.73
N SER A 94 -3.05 6.04 23.11
CA SER A 94 -2.77 4.60 22.96
C SER A 94 -1.48 4.33 22.20
N LEU A 95 -1.16 5.12 21.16
CA LEU A 95 0.10 5.00 20.42
C LEU A 95 1.34 5.18 21.31
N GLN A 96 1.25 6.00 22.37
CA GLN A 96 2.38 6.23 23.28
C GLN A 96 2.75 4.98 24.07
N HIS A 97 1.84 4.01 24.19
CA HIS A 97 2.07 2.74 24.85
C HIS A 97 2.57 1.66 23.90
N TYR A 98 2.61 1.91 22.59
CA TYR A 98 3.10 0.92 21.63
C TYR A 98 4.61 0.80 21.73
N LEU A 99 5.12 -0.43 21.61
CA LEU A 99 6.54 -0.67 21.58
C LEU A 99 7.21 0.15 20.49
N HIS A 100 6.58 0.32 19.31
CA HIS A 100 7.05 1.15 18.20
C HIS A 100 5.90 1.56 17.27
N VAL A 101 6.03 2.74 16.66
CA VAL A 101 5.10 3.28 15.64
C VAL A 101 5.91 3.63 14.40
N GLY A 102 5.59 2.99 13.28
CA GLY A 102 6.24 3.23 11.99
C GLY A 102 5.38 4.09 11.06
N ILE A 103 6.04 4.84 10.17
CA ILE A 103 5.41 5.68 9.14
C ILE A 103 5.80 5.16 7.77
N THR A 104 4.80 4.80 6.94
CA THR A 104 5.04 4.19 5.62
C THR A 104 5.87 5.09 4.70
N ASP A 105 5.63 6.39 4.72
CA ASP A 105 6.40 7.37 3.91
C ASP A 105 7.86 7.50 4.36
N ARG A 106 8.16 7.04 5.57
CA ARG A 106 9.48 6.99 6.19
C ARG A 106 9.85 5.54 6.52
N LEU A 107 9.56 4.61 5.60
CA LEU A 107 9.66 3.17 5.84
C LEU A 107 11.06 2.76 6.30
N ASP A 108 12.10 3.25 5.64
CA ASP A 108 13.48 2.88 5.97
C ASP A 108 13.87 3.33 7.38
N GLU A 109 13.52 4.57 7.74
CA GLU A 109 13.73 5.11 9.09
C GLU A 109 12.90 4.37 10.13
N SER A 110 11.68 3.98 9.79
CA SER A 110 10.80 3.19 10.66
C SER A 110 11.40 1.82 10.95
N VAL A 111 11.92 1.13 9.93
CA VAL A 111 12.55 -0.19 10.11
C VAL A 111 13.86 -0.07 10.88
N SER A 112 14.72 0.90 10.57
CA SER A 112 15.94 1.15 11.36
C SER A 112 15.62 1.49 12.82
N SER A 113 14.59 2.30 13.07
CA SER A 113 14.18 2.67 14.42
C SER A 113 13.56 1.48 15.18
N LEU A 114 12.80 0.62 14.50
CA LEU A 114 12.29 -0.62 15.08
C LEU A 114 13.43 -1.58 15.43
N ALA A 115 14.40 -1.76 14.53
CA ALA A 115 15.56 -2.62 14.78
C ALA A 115 16.34 -2.15 16.01
N ALA A 116 16.59 -0.84 16.14
CA ALA A 116 17.21 -0.25 17.32
C ALA A 116 16.37 -0.44 18.60
N ALA A 117 15.04 -0.39 18.51
CA ALA A 117 14.16 -0.63 19.67
C ALA A 117 14.15 -2.10 20.13
N LEU A 118 14.48 -3.03 19.23
CA LEU A 118 14.54 -4.47 19.48
C LEU A 118 15.97 -4.99 19.70
N ASP A 119 16.97 -4.12 19.73
CA ASP A 119 18.40 -4.47 19.80
C ASP A 119 18.84 -5.41 18.66
N ILE A 120 18.27 -5.22 17.47
CA ILE A 120 18.59 -5.97 16.25
C ILE A 120 19.65 -5.21 15.46
N ASN A 121 20.84 -5.80 15.33
CA ASN A 121 21.89 -5.25 14.47
C ASN A 121 21.65 -5.65 13.00
N VAL A 122 21.22 -4.70 12.18
CA VAL A 122 20.93 -4.89 10.75
C VAL A 122 22.19 -5.16 9.89
N GLU A 123 23.39 -4.96 10.42
CA GLU A 123 24.65 -5.25 9.73
C GLU A 123 25.09 -6.70 9.91
N LEU A 124 24.58 -7.40 10.93
CA LEU A 124 24.89 -8.81 11.14
C LEU A 124 24.33 -9.68 10.02
N PRO A 125 24.97 -10.82 9.70
CA PRO A 125 24.46 -11.78 8.74
C PRO A 125 23.01 -12.14 9.04
N ALA A 126 22.15 -12.15 8.02
CA ALA A 126 20.84 -12.74 8.15
C ALA A 126 21.05 -14.24 8.41
N ALA A 127 20.79 -14.71 9.63
CA ALA A 127 20.72 -16.15 9.87
C ALA A 127 19.75 -16.73 8.84
N SER A 128 20.19 -17.75 8.09
CA SER A 128 19.35 -18.43 7.12
C SER A 128 18.17 -19.05 7.86
N GLY A 129 17.05 -18.34 7.91
CA GLY A 129 15.76 -18.86 8.36
C GLY A 129 15.23 -19.87 7.36
N ALA A 130 15.89 -21.01 7.24
CA ALA A 130 15.25 -22.24 6.81
C ALA A 130 14.45 -22.76 8.00
N SER A 131 13.26 -22.21 8.22
CA SER A 131 12.27 -22.78 9.13
C SER A 131 10.85 -22.57 8.60
N SER A 132 10.62 -23.08 7.39
CA SER A 132 9.44 -23.94 7.26
C SER A 132 9.70 -25.18 8.12
N PRO A 133 8.76 -25.67 8.94
CA PRO A 133 8.89 -27.01 9.52
C PRO A 133 9.05 -28.03 8.38
N PRO A 134 9.82 -29.12 8.56
CA PRO A 134 10.35 -29.89 7.46
C PRO A 134 9.22 -30.67 6.78
N ALA A 135 8.87 -30.28 5.57
CA ALA A 135 8.41 -31.25 4.59
C ALA A 135 9.68 -31.76 3.89
N HIS A 136 9.91 -33.07 4.00
CA HIS A 136 11.01 -33.80 3.39
C HIS A 136 11.23 -33.40 1.92
N GLU A 137 12.19 -32.53 1.65
CA GLU A 137 12.83 -32.43 0.34
C GLU A 137 14.34 -32.31 0.53
N ASN A 138 15.04 -33.15 -0.21
CA ASN A 138 16.46 -33.41 -0.09
C ASN A 138 17.28 -32.13 -0.24
N VAL A 139 17.99 -31.76 0.83
CA VAL A 139 19.02 -30.72 0.80
C VAL A 139 20.23 -31.30 0.07
N SER A 140 20.26 -31.13 -1.24
CA SER A 140 21.51 -31.16 -1.98
C SER A 140 22.01 -29.73 -2.14
N ASP A 141 23.21 -29.50 -1.63
CA ASP A 141 24.11 -28.38 -1.90
C ASP A 141 24.04 -27.18 -0.94
N ALA A 142 24.37 -27.43 0.32
CA ALA A 142 24.86 -26.42 1.26
C ALA A 142 26.40 -26.37 1.21
N SER A 143 26.98 -26.12 0.04
CA SER A 143 28.43 -25.91 -0.12
C SER A 143 28.72 -24.80 -1.14
N ARG A 144 28.19 -23.61 -0.91
CA ARG A 144 28.73 -22.37 -1.48
C ARG A 144 29.22 -21.49 -0.35
N GLY A 145 30.54 -21.47 -0.13
CA GLY A 145 31.26 -20.64 0.84
C GLY A 145 31.22 -19.14 0.53
N GLY A 146 30.02 -18.59 0.30
CA GLY A 146 29.78 -17.15 0.24
C GLY A 146 29.38 -16.62 1.61
N GLU A 147 29.91 -15.45 1.98
CA GLU A 147 29.45 -14.70 3.16
C GLU A 147 27.94 -14.43 3.06
N LEU A 148 27.19 -14.78 4.11
CA LEU A 148 25.76 -14.51 4.17
C LEU A 148 25.52 -12.99 4.11
N PRO A 149 24.54 -12.51 3.32
CA PRO A 149 24.22 -11.09 3.29
C PRO A 149 23.74 -10.61 4.66
N SER A 150 24.02 -9.35 5.00
CA SER A 150 23.50 -8.76 6.22
C SER A 150 21.97 -8.75 6.25
N LEU A 151 21.38 -8.68 7.44
CA LEU A 151 19.94 -8.56 7.63
C LEU A 151 19.36 -7.36 6.86
N GLY A 152 20.05 -6.21 6.89
CA GLY A 152 19.67 -5.01 6.16
C GLY A 152 19.66 -5.23 4.64
N ARG A 153 20.69 -5.89 4.08
CA ARG A 153 20.72 -6.23 2.64
C ARG A 153 19.63 -7.23 2.26
N SER A 154 19.40 -8.23 3.11
CA SER A 154 18.34 -9.23 2.92
C SER A 154 16.95 -8.59 2.96
N TYR A 155 16.73 -7.65 3.88
CA TYR A 155 15.53 -6.83 3.94
C TYR A 155 15.32 -6.04 2.64
N ARG A 156 16.34 -5.35 2.13
CA ARG A 156 16.26 -4.60 0.85
C ARG A 156 15.84 -5.48 -0.30
N ALA A 157 16.50 -6.64 -0.47
CA ALA A 157 16.15 -7.60 -1.52
C ALA A 157 14.71 -8.11 -1.38
N CYS A 158 14.24 -8.34 -0.14
CA CYS A 158 12.86 -8.72 0.13
C CYS A 158 11.87 -7.62 -0.27
N VAL A 159 12.14 -6.37 0.11
CA VAL A 159 11.31 -5.20 -0.25
C VAL A 159 11.22 -5.04 -1.76
N GLU A 160 12.33 -5.13 -2.49
CA GLU A 160 12.33 -5.04 -3.96
C GLU A 160 11.52 -6.18 -4.61
N LYS A 161 11.71 -7.42 -4.14
CA LYS A 161 10.93 -8.58 -4.60
C LYS A 161 9.44 -8.38 -4.32
N ALA A 162 9.08 -7.91 -3.12
CA ALA A 162 7.71 -7.62 -2.75
C ALA A 162 7.11 -6.51 -3.62
N ARG A 163 7.85 -5.43 -3.88
CA ARG A 163 7.44 -4.33 -4.79
C ARG A 163 7.15 -4.86 -6.19
N ARG A 164 8.07 -5.62 -6.79
CA ARG A 164 7.87 -6.22 -8.12
C ARG A 164 6.63 -7.13 -8.15
N LYS A 165 6.48 -7.99 -7.14
CA LYS A 165 5.33 -8.89 -7.01
C LYS A 165 4.01 -8.11 -6.89
N ASN A 166 3.98 -7.08 -6.06
CA ASN A 166 2.80 -6.24 -5.85
C ASN A 166 2.46 -5.41 -7.09
N ALA A 167 3.46 -4.87 -7.80
CA ALA A 167 3.27 -4.19 -9.08
C ALA A 167 2.67 -5.15 -10.13
N GLY A 168 3.19 -6.38 -10.23
CA GLY A 168 2.65 -7.41 -11.11
C GLY A 168 1.20 -7.79 -10.77
N ARG A 169 0.89 -7.96 -9.48
CA ARG A 169 -0.48 -8.24 -8.99
C ARG A 169 -1.43 -7.09 -9.31
N ARG A 170 -1.02 -5.85 -9.04
CA ARG A 170 -1.80 -4.64 -9.36
C ARG A 170 -2.07 -4.54 -10.86
N ALA A 171 -1.05 -4.72 -11.69
CA ALA A 171 -1.20 -4.70 -13.15
C ALA A 171 -2.16 -5.80 -13.63
N LYS A 172 -2.08 -7.01 -13.07
CA LYS A 172 -3.01 -8.11 -13.40
C LYS A 172 -4.45 -7.76 -12.99
N ALA A 173 -4.65 -7.25 -11.77
CA ALA A 173 -5.97 -6.86 -11.28
C ALA A 173 -6.60 -5.76 -12.14
N LEU A 174 -5.84 -4.70 -12.47
CA LEU A 174 -6.33 -3.61 -13.32
C LEU A 174 -6.66 -4.08 -14.74
N ARG A 175 -5.90 -5.03 -15.30
CA ARG A 175 -6.23 -5.64 -16.60
C ARG A 175 -7.54 -6.44 -16.56
N ALA A 176 -7.86 -7.05 -15.43
CA ALA A 176 -9.11 -7.80 -15.25
C ALA A 176 -10.35 -6.87 -15.10
N LEU A 177 -10.14 -5.59 -14.79
CA LEU A 177 -11.19 -4.56 -14.71
C LEU A 177 -11.43 -3.85 -16.06
N GLY A 178 -11.02 -4.46 -17.18
CA GLY A 178 -11.29 -3.91 -18.52
C GLY A 178 -12.79 -3.82 -18.80
N PHE A 179 -13.20 -2.77 -19.51
CA PHE A 179 -14.60 -2.55 -19.85
C PHE A 179 -14.98 -3.23 -21.17
N HIS A 180 -16.29 -3.38 -21.41
CA HIS A 180 -16.84 -4.05 -22.61
C HIS A 180 -16.41 -3.41 -23.93
N ASP A 181 -16.02 -2.13 -23.93
CA ASP A 181 -15.54 -1.37 -25.09
C ASP A 181 -14.01 -1.43 -25.27
N ASN A 182 -13.35 -2.40 -24.63
CA ASN A 182 -11.90 -2.56 -24.54
C ASN A 182 -11.18 -1.38 -23.87
N SER A 183 -11.89 -0.46 -23.20
CA SER A 183 -11.25 0.63 -22.49
C SER A 183 -10.70 0.19 -21.11
N ARG A 184 -9.66 0.89 -20.63
CA ARG A 184 -8.96 0.57 -19.38
C ARG A 184 -8.67 1.81 -18.55
N LEU A 185 -8.79 1.66 -17.23
CA LEU A 185 -8.39 2.68 -16.26
C LEU A 185 -6.88 2.62 -16.00
N THR A 186 -6.25 3.81 -15.97
CA THR A 186 -4.84 3.96 -15.59
C THR A 186 -4.71 4.85 -14.37
N PHE A 187 -4.14 4.29 -13.30
CA PHE A 187 -3.88 5.01 -12.06
C PHE A 187 -2.40 5.39 -11.97
N SER A 188 -2.10 6.69 -11.92
CA SER A 188 -0.77 7.26 -11.81
C SER A 188 -0.81 8.57 -11.01
N ALA A 189 0.36 9.11 -10.65
CA ALA A 189 0.51 10.45 -10.09
C ALA A 189 -0.22 11.51 -10.94
N ALA A 190 0.02 11.48 -12.26
CA ALA A 190 -0.60 12.41 -13.21
C ALA A 190 -2.13 12.28 -13.29
N THR A 191 -2.71 11.09 -13.09
CA THR A 191 -4.17 10.96 -13.02
C THR A 191 -4.72 11.32 -11.63
N ARG A 192 -3.95 11.13 -10.56
CA ARG A 192 -4.28 11.57 -9.20
C ARG A 192 -4.37 13.09 -9.08
N ALA A 193 -3.51 13.82 -9.78
CA ALA A 193 -3.57 15.28 -9.85
C ALA A 193 -4.90 15.83 -10.43
N ARG A 194 -5.72 14.98 -11.07
CA ARG A 194 -7.06 15.34 -11.58
C ARG A 194 -8.16 15.27 -10.52
N ILE A 195 -7.87 14.79 -9.31
CA ILE A 195 -8.85 14.80 -8.21
C ILE A 195 -9.09 16.25 -7.80
N PRO A 196 -10.35 16.74 -7.81
CA PRO A 196 -10.63 18.11 -7.42
C PRO A 196 -10.17 18.39 -5.97
N PRO A 197 -9.58 19.56 -5.68
CA PRO A 197 -9.17 19.92 -4.32
C PRO A 197 -10.30 19.85 -3.28
N SER A 198 -11.54 20.12 -3.69
CA SER A 198 -12.73 19.98 -2.83
C SER A 198 -12.97 18.54 -2.39
N ILE A 199 -12.69 17.55 -3.23
CA ILE A 199 -12.80 16.13 -2.87
C ILE A 199 -11.69 15.75 -1.89
N ILE A 200 -10.47 16.25 -2.08
CA ILE A 200 -9.37 16.04 -1.12
C ILE A 200 -9.68 16.68 0.24
N ALA A 201 -10.21 17.91 0.24
CA ALA A 201 -10.65 18.58 1.47
C ALA A 201 -11.73 17.75 2.19
N ARG A 202 -12.72 17.24 1.44
CA ARG A 202 -13.76 16.39 1.99
C ARG A 202 -13.22 15.09 2.58
N ILE A 203 -12.27 14.42 1.91
CA ILE A 203 -11.58 13.25 2.46
C ILE A 203 -10.90 13.60 3.78
N ARG A 204 -10.24 14.77 3.89
CA ARG A 204 -9.61 15.19 5.15
C ARG A 204 -10.62 15.42 6.27
N GLU A 205 -11.76 16.05 5.97
CA GLU A 205 -12.87 16.22 6.93
C GLU A 205 -13.42 14.89 7.45
N LEU A 206 -13.52 13.89 6.56
CA LEU A 206 -14.00 12.56 6.89
C LEU A 206 -12.97 11.71 7.65
N ASN A 207 -11.71 12.14 7.76
CA ASN A 207 -10.62 11.36 8.38
C ASN A 207 -9.85 12.19 9.43
N THR A 208 -10.57 12.93 10.26
CA THR A 208 -9.96 13.85 11.24
C THR A 208 -9.28 13.12 12.40
N MET A 209 -9.80 11.97 12.82
CA MET A 209 -9.13 11.15 13.84
C MET A 209 -7.83 10.58 13.27
N ASP A 210 -7.87 10.04 12.04
CA ASP A 210 -6.69 9.50 11.37
C ASP A 210 -5.63 10.57 11.10
N ALA A 211 -6.02 11.79 10.74
CA ALA A 211 -5.09 12.91 10.60
C ALA A 211 -4.38 13.24 11.93
N THR A 212 -5.14 13.25 13.03
CA THR A 212 -4.60 13.47 14.39
C THR A 212 -3.65 12.34 14.79
N LEU A 213 -4.07 11.10 14.56
CA LEU A 213 -3.29 9.90 14.85
C LEU A 213 -1.98 9.85 14.05
N TYR A 214 -2.03 10.18 12.77
CA TYR A 214 -0.84 10.24 11.90
C TYR A 214 0.16 11.29 12.40
N ALA A 215 -0.31 12.50 12.76
CA ALA A 215 0.55 13.55 13.28
C ALA A 215 1.26 13.11 14.57
N GLU A 216 0.55 12.45 15.48
CA GLU A 216 1.16 11.88 16.69
C GLU A 216 2.15 10.76 16.37
N GLY A 217 1.84 9.87 15.42
CA GLY A 217 2.76 8.83 14.97
C GLY A 217 4.06 9.40 14.37
N VAL A 218 3.97 10.46 13.56
CA VAL A 218 5.13 11.16 13.00
C VAL A 218 5.99 11.78 14.11
N ARG A 219 5.36 12.42 15.11
CA ARG A 219 6.05 12.96 16.27
C ARG A 219 6.78 11.87 17.05
N LEU A 220 6.07 10.79 17.42
CA LEU A 220 6.63 9.66 18.17
C LEU A 220 7.82 9.00 17.46
N LEU A 221 7.72 8.78 16.15
CA LEU A 221 8.83 8.24 15.37
C LEU A 221 10.04 9.19 15.35
N SER A 222 9.79 10.49 15.19
CA SER A 222 10.86 11.50 15.11
C SER A 222 11.60 11.67 16.43
N ASP A 223 10.86 11.75 17.54
CA ASP A 223 11.42 11.83 18.89
C ASP A 223 12.26 10.60 19.20
N ARG A 224 11.76 9.41 18.83
CA ARG A 224 12.48 8.17 19.04
C ARG A 224 13.75 8.05 18.22
N ILE A 225 13.71 8.39 16.93
CA ILE A 225 14.92 8.40 16.10
C ILE A 225 15.96 9.37 16.69
N THR A 226 15.51 10.50 17.23
CA THR A 226 16.39 11.47 17.88
C THR A 226 17.07 10.88 19.12
N ASP A 227 16.31 10.27 20.03
CA ASP A 227 16.84 9.56 21.20
C ASP A 227 17.84 8.44 20.80
N GLN A 228 17.43 7.59 19.85
CA GLN A 228 18.27 6.47 19.39
C GLN A 228 19.59 6.95 18.77
N LYS A 229 19.57 8.07 18.04
CA LYS A 229 20.81 8.68 17.50
C LYS A 229 21.69 9.22 18.62
N GLN A 230 21.13 9.92 19.60
CA GLN A 230 21.87 10.43 20.76
C GLN A 230 22.54 9.30 21.56
N ARG A 231 21.85 8.16 21.67
CA ARG A 231 22.34 6.96 22.35
C ARG A 231 23.19 6.04 21.48
N LYS A 232 23.45 6.41 20.22
CA LYS A 232 24.22 5.62 19.24
C LYS A 232 23.65 4.22 18.97
N LEU A 233 22.33 4.06 19.05
CA LEU A 233 21.59 2.83 18.78
C LEU A 233 21.03 2.77 17.35
N PHE A 234 20.88 3.92 16.70
CA PHE A 234 20.28 3.99 15.36
C PHE A 234 21.30 3.66 14.27
N THR A 235 21.09 2.54 13.56
CA THR A 235 21.84 2.17 12.36
C THR A 235 20.97 2.27 11.11
N PRO A 236 21.32 3.11 10.12
CA PRO A 236 20.55 3.21 8.89
C PRO A 236 20.63 1.92 8.07
N LEU A 237 19.53 1.53 7.43
CA LEU A 237 19.54 0.43 6.48
C LEU A 237 20.52 0.72 5.33
N PRO A 238 21.24 -0.30 4.82
CA PRO A 238 22.16 -0.13 3.71
C PRO A 238 21.42 0.42 2.49
N THR A 239 22.04 1.37 1.78
CA THR A 239 21.50 1.89 0.52
C THR A 239 21.53 0.79 -0.54
N THR A 240 20.48 0.68 -1.34
CA THR A 240 20.55 -0.04 -2.62
C THR A 240 21.56 0.67 -3.53
N HIS A 241 22.18 -0.06 -4.46
CA HIS A 241 23.11 0.49 -5.46
C HIS A 241 22.59 1.81 -6.09
N PRO A 242 23.48 2.73 -6.50
CA PRO A 242 23.10 4.03 -7.07
C PRO A 242 22.32 3.79 -8.36
N GLY A 243 20.99 3.98 -8.33
CA GLY A 243 20.13 3.76 -9.49
C GLY A 243 18.66 3.49 -9.19
N LEU A 244 18.31 3.20 -7.93
CA LEU A 244 16.92 3.16 -7.49
C LEU A 244 16.73 4.17 -6.35
N PRO A 245 15.85 5.18 -6.51
CA PRO A 245 15.68 6.21 -5.51
C PRO A 245 15.24 5.62 -4.17
N ALA A 246 15.83 6.16 -3.10
CA ALA A 246 15.36 5.93 -1.74
C ALA A 246 13.86 6.25 -1.68
N LEU A 247 13.11 5.55 -0.83
CA LEU A 247 11.76 5.98 -0.49
C LEU A 247 11.87 7.34 0.18
N THR A 248 11.68 8.38 -0.61
CA THR A 248 11.37 9.70 -0.10
C THR A 248 10.03 10.07 -0.72
N LEU A 249 9.17 10.64 0.11
CA LEU A 249 8.06 11.48 -0.33
C LEU A 249 8.57 12.73 -1.12
N GLY A 250 9.85 12.78 -1.52
CA GLY A 250 10.40 13.78 -2.44
C GLY A 250 9.86 13.62 -3.86
N ASP A 251 9.46 12.41 -4.25
CA ASP A 251 8.66 12.19 -5.49
C ASP A 251 7.19 12.66 -5.31
N LEU A 252 6.85 13.15 -4.13
CA LEU A 252 5.56 13.74 -3.72
C LEU A 252 5.73 15.19 -3.21
N LYS A 253 6.92 15.81 -3.33
CA LYS A 253 7.10 17.23 -2.96
C LYS A 253 6.72 18.22 -4.07
N ASP A 254 6.47 17.71 -5.27
CA ASP A 254 5.63 18.36 -6.28
C ASP A 254 4.16 17.87 -6.22
N GLU A 255 3.79 17.12 -5.16
CA GLU A 255 2.43 16.64 -4.86
C GLU A 255 1.95 17.12 -3.46
N LEU A 256 1.82 18.45 -3.30
CA LEU A 256 0.92 19.08 -2.33
C LEU A 256 -0.05 20.02 -3.03
#